data_AF-A0A399NTH1-F1
#
_entry.id   AF-A0A399NTH1-F1
#
_cell.length_a   1.000
_cell.length_b   1.000
_cell.length_c   1.000
_cell.angle_alpha   90.00
_cell.angle_beta   90.00
_cell.angle_gamma   90.00
#
_symmetry.space_group_name_H-M   'P 1'
#
loop_
_entity.id
_entity.type
_entity.pdbx_description
1 polymer ?
#
loop_
_entity_poly.entity_id
_entity_poly.type
_entity_poly.pdbx_seq_one_letter_code
_entity_poly.pdbx_strand_id
1 'polypeptide(L)'
;EIAHDAAWSTVEAVGRMLDLGPGDRILAPSALDFDLSVFDVLGVLGAGGALVIPEEGEERDAPRWLDLVHEHGVTLWDTVPMLLDMLLVAADDRPGRLGALRAALVSGDRVGTDLHGRLIRAAGPGTRLVALGGATEAAIWSNAWEVDGPLEGWGSAPYGR
;
A
#
# COMPACT_ATOMS: atom_id res chain seq x y z
N GLU A 1 -17.53 -15.61 0.82
CA GLU A 1 -16.89 -16.31 1.95
C GLU A 1 -15.58 -16.88 1.43
N ILE A 2 -14.45 -16.56 2.06
CA ILE A 2 -13.11 -16.98 1.64
C ILE A 2 -12.58 -17.94 2.72
N ALA A 3 -11.98 -19.05 2.30
CA ALA A 3 -11.40 -20.01 3.23
C ALA A 3 -10.12 -19.43 3.89
N HIS A 4 -9.89 -19.74 5.16
CA HIS A 4 -8.78 -19.19 5.94
C HIS A 4 -7.41 -19.51 5.34
N ASP A 5 -7.23 -20.72 4.80
CA ASP A 5 -6.01 -21.17 4.13
C ASP A 5 -5.72 -20.39 2.83
N ALA A 6 -6.76 -20.07 2.06
CA ALA A 6 -6.65 -19.25 0.86
C ALA A 6 -6.22 -17.82 1.20
N ALA A 7 -6.86 -17.19 2.19
CA ALA A 7 -6.47 -15.86 2.67
C ALA A 7 -5.04 -15.85 3.23
N TRP A 8 -4.68 -16.86 4.02
CA TRP A 8 -3.33 -16.96 4.60
C TRP A 8 -2.24 -17.15 3.55
N SER A 9 -2.52 -17.90 2.48
CA SER A 9 -1.55 -18.13 1.40
C SER A 9 -1.13 -16.82 0.73
N THR A 10 -2.09 -15.93 0.45
CA THR A 10 -1.81 -14.61 -0.12
C THR A 10 -1.08 -13.72 0.88
N VAL A 11 -1.53 -13.67 2.14
CA VAL A 11 -0.90 -12.88 3.20
C VAL A 11 0.57 -13.29 3.41
N GLU A 12 0.84 -14.59 3.46
CA GLU A 12 2.21 -15.11 3.63
C GLU A 12 3.09 -14.79 2.40
N ALA A 13 2.55 -14.92 1.18
CA ALA A 13 3.29 -14.61 -0.04
C ALA A 13 3.69 -13.14 -0.13
N VAL A 14 2.73 -12.22 0.09
CA VAL A 14 2.98 -10.77 0.11
C VAL A 14 3.89 -10.40 1.28
N GLY A 15 3.68 -11.02 2.46
CA GLY A 15 4.50 -10.80 3.64
C GLY A 15 5.98 -11.16 3.41
N ARG A 16 6.24 -12.29 2.75
CA ARG A 16 7.60 -12.70 2.34
C ARG A 16 8.19 -11.77 1.29
N MET A 17 7.41 -11.35 0.30
CA MET A 17 7.85 -10.40 -0.74
C MET A 17 8.28 -9.05 -0.14
N LEU A 18 7.60 -8.60 0.92
CA LEU A 18 7.92 -7.37 1.62
C LEU A 18 8.97 -7.56 2.71
N ASP A 19 9.38 -8.77 3.08
CA ASP A 19 10.19 -9.01 4.28
C ASP A 19 9.55 -8.36 5.53
N LEU A 20 8.27 -8.68 5.79
CA LEU A 20 7.54 -8.12 6.92
C LEU A 20 8.17 -8.50 8.26
N GLY A 21 8.20 -7.54 9.18
CA GLY A 21 8.65 -7.78 10.54
C GLY A 21 8.09 -6.79 11.56
N PRO A 22 8.53 -6.90 12.83
CA PRO A 22 7.98 -6.10 13.93
C PRO A 22 8.34 -4.60 13.85
N GLY A 23 9.21 -4.22 12.91
CA GLY A 23 9.50 -2.83 12.61
C GLY A 23 8.43 -2.16 11.74
N ASP A 24 7.56 -2.95 11.10
CA ASP A 24 6.61 -2.45 10.13
C ASP A 24 5.37 -1.83 10.74
N ARG A 25 4.93 -0.76 10.09
CA ARG A 25 3.73 0.00 10.44
C ARG A 25 2.97 0.31 9.18
N ILE A 26 1.70 -0.02 9.15
CA ILE A 26 0.83 0.28 8.00
C ILE A 26 -0.25 1.28 8.42
N LEU A 27 -0.47 2.30 7.60
CA LEU A 27 -1.67 3.12 7.74
C LEU A 27 -2.82 2.34 7.12
N ALA A 28 -3.92 2.17 7.87
CA ALA A 28 -5.15 1.55 7.39
C ALA A 28 -6.22 2.63 7.16
N PRO A 29 -6.12 3.44 6.07
CA PRO A 29 -7.12 4.46 5.76
C PRO A 29 -8.40 3.84 5.17
N SER A 30 -8.31 2.61 4.67
CA SER A 30 -9.44 1.85 4.15
C SER A 30 -10.28 1.35 5.31
N ALA A 31 -11.61 1.41 5.16
CA ALA A 31 -12.51 0.82 6.14
C ALA A 31 -12.24 -0.70 6.25
N LEU A 32 -12.41 -1.23 7.46
CA LEU A 32 -12.18 -2.66 7.79
C LEU A 32 -13.11 -3.62 7.03
N ASP A 33 -14.04 -3.11 6.22
CA ASP A 33 -14.93 -3.86 5.34
C ASP A 33 -14.35 -4.08 3.92
N PHE A 34 -13.20 -3.48 3.60
CA PHE A 34 -12.48 -3.73 2.36
C PHE A 34 -11.51 -4.92 2.51
N ASP A 35 -11.35 -5.74 1.47
CA ASP A 35 -10.59 -6.99 1.53
C ASP A 35 -9.08 -6.80 1.79
N LEU A 36 -8.53 -5.64 1.42
CA LEU A 36 -7.15 -5.25 1.74
C LEU A 36 -6.87 -5.22 3.26
N SER A 37 -7.89 -4.93 4.08
CA SER A 37 -7.74 -4.92 5.55
C SER A 37 -7.35 -6.29 6.13
N VAL A 38 -7.58 -7.39 5.38
CA VAL A 38 -7.14 -8.72 5.78
C VAL A 38 -5.61 -8.80 5.81
N PHE A 39 -4.91 -8.15 4.87
CA PHE A 39 -3.45 -8.09 4.87
C PHE A 39 -2.92 -7.19 5.99
N ASP A 40 -3.54 -6.04 6.20
CA ASP A 40 -3.21 -5.13 7.30
C ASP A 40 -3.26 -5.86 8.65
N VAL A 41 -4.36 -6.60 8.90
CA VAL A 41 -4.58 -7.28 10.18
C VAL A 41 -3.76 -8.57 10.28
N LEU A 42 -3.89 -9.50 9.33
CA LEU A 42 -3.27 -10.82 9.46
C LEU A 42 -1.79 -10.83 9.05
N GLY A 43 -1.40 -9.97 8.11
CA GLY A 43 -0.02 -9.84 7.65
C GLY A 43 0.82 -9.00 8.61
N VAL A 44 0.47 -7.72 8.75
CA VAL A 44 1.31 -6.77 9.51
C VAL A 44 1.28 -7.06 11.01
N LEU A 45 0.10 -7.21 11.64
CA LEU A 45 0.06 -7.60 13.06
C LEU A 45 0.58 -9.03 13.27
N GLY A 46 0.33 -9.95 12.33
CA GLY A 46 0.85 -11.32 12.41
C GLY A 46 2.37 -11.40 12.40
N ALA A 47 3.04 -10.46 11.72
CA ALA A 47 4.50 -10.29 11.75
C ALA A 47 5.03 -9.51 12.98
N GLY A 48 4.13 -9.08 13.89
CA GLY A 48 4.47 -8.29 15.07
C GLY A 48 4.59 -6.79 14.83
N GLY A 49 4.13 -6.29 13.66
CA GLY A 49 4.09 -4.88 13.32
C GLY A 49 2.94 -4.14 13.99
N ALA A 50 2.63 -2.93 13.50
CA ALA A 50 1.54 -2.11 14.04
C ALA A 50 0.60 -1.55 12.96
N LEU A 51 -0.66 -1.33 13.37
CA LEU A 51 -1.66 -0.60 12.60
C LEU A 51 -1.74 0.84 13.08
N VAL A 52 -1.72 1.78 12.14
CA VAL A 52 -2.05 3.19 12.37
C VAL A 52 -3.41 3.43 11.75
N ILE A 53 -4.39 3.80 12.58
CA ILE A 53 -5.79 3.91 12.18
C ILE A 53 -6.19 5.39 12.27
N PRO A 54 -6.67 6.01 11.18
CA PRO A 54 -7.25 7.36 11.25
C PRO A 54 -8.50 7.41 12.14
N GLU A 55 -8.83 8.58 12.66
CA GLU A 55 -10.08 8.79 13.40
C GLU A 55 -11.29 8.73 12.44
N GLU A 56 -12.49 8.54 13.01
CA GLU A 56 -13.74 8.56 12.24
C GLU A 56 -13.91 9.90 11.51
N GLY A 57 -14.20 9.85 10.20
CA GLY A 57 -14.28 11.03 9.34
C GLY A 57 -12.96 11.44 8.66
N GLU A 58 -11.84 10.79 9.00
CA GLU A 58 -10.53 11.02 8.37
C GLU A 58 -10.25 10.04 7.20
N GLU A 59 -11.24 9.27 6.75
CA GLU A 59 -11.08 8.18 5.74
C GLU A 59 -10.79 8.69 4.32
N ARG A 60 -10.80 10.01 4.10
CA ARG A 60 -10.36 10.65 2.84
C ARG A 60 -9.60 11.96 3.10
N ASP A 61 -8.96 12.07 4.26
CA ASP A 61 -8.17 13.25 4.65
C ASP A 61 -6.68 13.02 4.40
N ALA A 62 -6.24 13.23 3.15
CA ALA A 62 -4.83 13.06 2.77
C ALA A 62 -3.86 13.95 3.56
N PRO A 63 -4.19 15.22 3.89
CA PRO A 63 -3.37 16.00 4.79
C PRO A 63 -3.14 15.34 6.15
N ARG A 64 -4.20 14.78 6.74
CA ARG A 64 -4.12 14.05 8.01
C ARG A 64 -3.35 12.75 7.90
N TRP A 65 -3.54 11.98 6.83
CA TRP A 65 -2.76 10.77 6.56
C TRP A 65 -1.27 11.06 6.50
N LEU A 66 -0.87 12.15 5.84
CA LEU A 66 0.52 12.55 5.77
C LEU A 66 1.11 12.85 7.16
N ASP A 67 0.31 13.44 8.05
CA ASP A 67 0.71 13.69 9.42
C ASP A 67 0.85 12.39 10.22
N LEU A 68 -0.10 11.47 10.10
CA LEU A 68 -0.03 10.15 10.73
C LEU A 68 1.15 9.32 10.23
N VAL A 69 1.39 9.31 8.91
CA VAL A 69 2.52 8.61 8.29
C VAL A 69 3.83 9.10 8.86
N HIS A 70 3.98 10.42 8.97
CA HIS A 70 5.19 11.02 9.52
C HIS A 70 5.34 10.81 11.02
N GLU A 71 4.28 11.06 11.80
CA GLU A 71 4.28 10.96 13.26
C GLU A 71 4.57 9.54 13.74
N HIS A 72 3.96 8.55 13.10
CA HIS A 72 4.07 7.16 13.52
C HIS A 72 5.16 6.39 12.77
N GLY A 73 5.85 7.00 11.80
CA GLY A 73 6.87 6.32 11.01
C GLY A 73 6.30 5.13 10.23
N VAL A 74 5.20 5.36 9.52
CA VAL A 74 4.54 4.35 8.69
C VAL A 74 5.50 3.88 7.59
N THR A 75 5.69 2.56 7.50
CA THR A 75 6.60 1.91 6.55
C THR A 75 5.86 1.35 5.34
N LEU A 76 4.57 1.04 5.47
CA LEU A 76 3.76 0.43 4.43
C LEU A 76 2.50 1.24 4.14
N TRP A 77 2.07 1.22 2.88
CA TRP A 77 0.83 1.82 2.41
C TRP A 77 0.09 0.79 1.55
N ASP A 78 -1.19 0.52 1.79
CA ASP A 78 -1.98 -0.43 1.01
C ASP A 78 -3.38 0.12 0.70
N THR A 79 -3.60 0.54 -0.56
CA THR A 79 -4.87 1.16 -0.98
C THR A 79 -5.12 0.99 -2.48
N VAL A 80 -6.26 1.49 -2.97
CA VAL A 80 -6.40 1.78 -4.41
C VAL A 80 -5.43 2.88 -4.88
N PRO A 81 -5.03 2.91 -6.17
CA PRO A 81 -4.09 3.92 -6.69
C PRO A 81 -4.52 5.38 -6.44
N MET A 82 -5.83 5.66 -6.50
CA MET A 82 -6.38 7.01 -6.25
C MET A 82 -6.04 7.55 -4.86
N LEU A 83 -6.04 6.71 -3.81
CA LEU A 83 -5.75 7.18 -2.46
C LEU A 83 -4.26 7.44 -2.26
N LEU A 84 -3.40 6.60 -2.86
CA LEU A 84 -1.97 6.89 -2.92
C LEU A 84 -1.71 8.20 -3.66
N ASP A 85 -2.42 8.45 -4.77
CA ASP A 85 -2.33 9.70 -5.51
C ASP A 85 -2.63 10.93 -4.63
N MET A 86 -3.73 10.87 -3.87
CA MET A 86 -4.10 11.92 -2.93
C MET A 86 -3.02 12.17 -1.86
N LEU A 87 -2.45 11.11 -1.28
CA LEU A 87 -1.34 11.23 -0.33
C LEU A 87 -0.13 11.94 -0.96
N LEU A 88 0.23 11.56 -2.19
CA LEU A 88 1.37 12.13 -2.91
C LEU A 88 1.14 13.60 -3.25
N VAL A 89 -0.09 13.98 -3.64
CA VAL A 89 -0.45 15.41 -3.82
C VAL A 89 -0.28 16.18 -2.50
N ALA A 90 -0.74 15.63 -1.37
CA ALA A 90 -0.57 16.29 -0.08
C ALA A 90 0.90 16.40 0.35
N ALA A 91 1.76 15.47 -0.11
CA ALA A 91 3.19 15.46 0.17
C ALA A 91 3.98 16.45 -0.70
N ASP A 92 3.49 16.84 -1.88
CA ASP A 92 4.14 17.84 -2.74
C ASP A 92 4.28 19.20 -2.01
N ASP A 93 3.29 19.58 -1.21
CA ASP A 93 3.32 20.81 -0.40
C ASP A 93 4.14 20.68 0.90
N ARG A 94 4.47 19.45 1.31
CA ARG A 94 5.12 19.13 2.60
C ARG A 94 6.19 18.03 2.42
N PRO A 95 7.33 18.34 1.78
CA PRO A 95 8.34 17.34 1.43
C PRO A 95 8.99 16.70 2.67
N GLY A 96 9.48 15.47 2.50
CA GLY A 96 10.21 14.73 3.56
C GLY A 96 9.31 14.06 4.61
N ARG A 97 7.98 14.13 4.46
CA ARG A 97 7.03 13.52 5.40
C ARG A 97 6.83 12.01 5.18
N LEU A 98 7.17 11.48 4.01
CA LEU A 98 7.07 10.06 3.66
C LEU A 98 8.39 9.28 3.79
N GLY A 99 9.42 9.82 4.44
CA GLY A 99 10.77 9.24 4.41
C GLY A 99 10.93 7.88 5.12
N ALA A 100 9.94 7.44 5.90
CA ALA A 100 9.92 6.10 6.50
C ALA A 100 9.23 5.05 5.60
N LEU A 101 8.49 5.49 4.59
CA LEU A 101 7.73 4.61 3.71
C LEU A 101 8.70 3.80 2.84
N ARG A 102 8.61 2.47 2.92
CA ARG A 102 9.46 1.53 2.16
C ARG A 102 8.71 0.79 1.07
N ALA A 103 7.39 0.66 1.18
CA ALA A 103 6.57 0.06 0.14
C ALA A 103 5.17 0.68 0.08
N ALA A 104 4.67 0.89 -1.12
CA ALA A 104 3.28 1.17 -1.41
C ALA A 104 2.71 0.06 -2.28
N LEU A 105 1.68 -0.60 -1.76
CA LEU A 105 0.88 -1.64 -2.39
C LEU A 105 -0.37 -0.97 -2.96
N VAL A 106 -0.63 -1.20 -4.24
CA VAL A 106 -1.80 -0.66 -4.92
C VAL A 106 -2.57 -1.71 -5.69
N SER A 107 -3.88 -1.75 -5.52
CA SER A 107 -4.75 -2.73 -6.21
C SER A 107 -6.16 -2.20 -6.48
N GLY A 108 -6.97 -2.97 -7.20
CA GLY A 108 -8.40 -2.68 -7.39
C GLY A 108 -8.74 -1.63 -8.45
N ASP A 109 -7.75 -0.92 -9.00
CA ASP A 109 -7.95 0.00 -10.13
C ASP A 109 -6.63 0.19 -10.91
N ARG A 110 -6.73 0.84 -12.07
CA ARG A 110 -5.65 1.13 -12.99
C ARG A 110 -4.55 1.99 -12.34
N VAL A 111 -3.33 1.44 -12.30
CA VAL A 111 -2.13 2.16 -11.82
C VAL A 111 -1.63 3.13 -12.89
N GLY A 112 -1.59 4.42 -12.57
CA GLY A 112 -1.06 5.47 -13.44
C GLY A 112 0.44 5.33 -13.71
N THR A 113 0.87 5.70 -14.91
CA THR A 113 2.28 5.52 -15.34
C THR A 113 3.26 6.48 -14.67
N ASP A 114 2.78 7.58 -14.11
CA ASP A 114 3.58 8.58 -13.38
C ASP A 114 3.69 8.28 -11.88
N LEU A 115 2.86 7.37 -11.35
CA LEU A 115 2.70 7.12 -9.91
C LEU A 115 4.01 6.68 -9.25
N HIS A 116 4.75 5.77 -9.90
CA HIS A 116 6.07 5.32 -9.43
C HIS A 116 7.05 6.51 -9.31
N GLY A 117 7.15 7.35 -10.34
CA GLY A 117 8.04 8.50 -10.32
C GLY A 117 7.70 9.51 -9.22
N ARG A 118 6.40 9.69 -8.91
CA ARG A 118 5.94 10.55 -7.81
C ARG A 118 6.25 9.95 -6.45
N LEU A 119 6.02 8.65 -6.26
CA LEU A 119 6.36 7.94 -5.03
C LEU A 119 7.85 8.05 -4.71
N ILE A 120 8.71 7.78 -5.70
CA ILE A 120 10.17 7.86 -5.52
C ILE A 120 10.62 9.27 -5.15
N ARG A 121 10.00 10.31 -5.73
CA ARG A 121 10.31 11.71 -5.36
C ARG A 121 9.89 12.04 -3.93
N ALA A 122 8.76 11.52 -3.47
CA ALA A 122 8.20 11.86 -2.16
C ALA A 122 8.80 11.04 -1.01
N ALA A 123 9.04 9.75 -1.21
CA ALA A 123 9.48 8.79 -0.19
C ALA A 123 10.96 8.35 -0.34
N GLY A 124 11.54 8.50 -1.53
CA GLY A 124 12.94 8.19 -1.81
C GLY A 124 13.15 6.96 -2.69
N PRO A 125 14.35 6.78 -3.26
CA PRO A 125 14.66 5.77 -4.29
C PRO A 125 14.63 4.32 -3.81
N GLY A 126 14.63 4.08 -2.50
CA GLY A 126 14.49 2.74 -1.92
C GLY A 126 13.04 2.28 -1.75
N THR A 127 12.06 3.14 -2.04
CA THR A 127 10.63 2.83 -1.87
C THR A 127 10.15 1.99 -3.03
N ARG A 128 9.40 0.92 -2.73
CA ARG A 128 8.86 0.00 -3.72
C ARG A 128 7.41 0.36 -4.04
N LEU A 129 7.03 0.38 -5.32
CA LEU A 129 5.62 0.40 -5.73
C LEU A 129 5.24 -0.99 -6.22
N VAL A 130 4.28 -1.63 -5.57
CA VAL A 130 3.78 -2.96 -5.94
C VAL A 130 2.36 -2.83 -6.45
N ALA A 131 2.16 -3.07 -7.73
CA ALA A 131 0.84 -3.22 -8.32
C ALA A 131 0.36 -4.66 -8.10
N LEU A 132 -0.74 -4.81 -7.37
CA LEU A 132 -1.35 -6.09 -7.07
C LEU A 132 -2.67 -6.20 -7.82
N GLY A 133 -2.90 -7.35 -8.45
CA GLY A 133 -4.16 -7.67 -9.09
C GLY A 133 -4.79 -8.89 -8.46
N GLY A 134 -6.12 -8.90 -8.47
CA GLY A 134 -6.92 -9.95 -7.88
C GLY A 134 -8.39 -9.64 -8.05
N ALA A 135 -9.20 -10.66 -7.80
CA ALA A 135 -10.61 -10.50 -7.50
C ALA A 135 -10.80 -10.96 -6.06
N THR A 136 -11.78 -10.41 -5.34
CA THR A 136 -12.06 -10.82 -3.95
C THR A 136 -12.31 -12.33 -3.84
N GLU A 137 -12.81 -12.97 -4.90
CA GLU A 137 -12.99 -14.41 -5.05
C GLU A 137 -11.69 -15.23 -5.05
N ALA A 138 -10.53 -14.58 -5.26
CA ALA A 138 -9.21 -15.20 -5.32
C ALA A 138 -8.36 -14.95 -4.07
N ALA A 139 -8.99 -14.67 -2.92
CA ALA A 139 -8.31 -14.44 -1.66
C ALA A 139 -7.36 -13.22 -1.69
N ILE A 140 -7.95 -12.04 -1.87
CA ILE A 140 -7.32 -10.70 -1.87
C ILE A 140 -6.56 -10.42 -3.19
N TRP A 141 -5.41 -11.06 -3.43
CA TRP A 141 -4.60 -10.85 -4.63
C TRP A 141 -4.10 -12.17 -5.21
N SER A 142 -4.00 -12.25 -6.53
CA SER A 142 -3.52 -13.44 -7.26
C SER A 142 -2.28 -13.19 -8.11
N ASN A 143 -1.90 -11.94 -8.33
CA ASN A 143 -0.64 -11.57 -8.99
C ASN A 143 -0.07 -10.29 -8.40
N ALA A 144 1.24 -10.14 -8.56
CA ALA A 144 1.99 -8.96 -8.12
C ALA A 144 2.97 -8.53 -9.20
N TRP A 145 3.13 -7.22 -9.35
CA TRP A 145 4.15 -6.60 -10.18
C TRP A 145 4.82 -5.46 -9.42
N GLU A 146 6.12 -5.58 -9.20
CA GLU A 146 6.93 -4.47 -8.70
C GLU A 146 7.26 -3.52 -9.85
N VAL A 147 6.78 -2.28 -9.76
CA VAL A 147 7.05 -1.25 -10.75
C VAL A 147 8.45 -0.72 -10.51
N ASP A 148 9.36 -0.98 -11.44
CA ASP A 148 10.80 -0.71 -11.33
C ASP A 148 11.28 0.50 -12.16
N GLY A 149 10.35 1.22 -12.80
CA GLY A 149 10.70 2.37 -13.63
C GLY A 149 9.52 3.05 -14.33
N PRO A 150 9.82 4.09 -15.15
CA PRO A 150 8.82 4.74 -15.99
C PRO A 150 8.19 3.76 -16.98
N LEU A 151 6.86 3.75 -17.05
CA LEU A 151 6.10 2.88 -17.95
C LEU A 151 5.86 3.56 -19.30
N GLU A 152 6.93 3.96 -19.98
CA GLU A 152 6.84 4.67 -21.26
C GLU A 152 6.16 3.81 -22.34
N GLY A 153 5.12 4.37 -22.98
CA GLY A 153 4.35 3.67 -24.03
C GLY A 153 3.24 2.75 -23.51
N TRP A 154 3.04 2.66 -22.20
CA TRP A 154 1.96 1.88 -21.58
C TRP A 154 0.78 2.76 -21.20
N GLY A 155 -0.44 2.19 -21.26
CA GLY A 155 -1.65 2.87 -20.76
C GLY A 155 -1.80 2.84 -19.24
N SER A 156 -1.12 1.89 -18.58
CA SER A 156 -1.10 1.65 -17.13
C SER A 156 -0.05 0.61 -16.76
N ALA A 157 0.28 0.48 -15.47
CA ALA A 157 1.11 -0.64 -15.00
C ALA A 157 0.39 -1.99 -15.22
N PRO A 158 1.12 -3.05 -15.62
CA PRO A 158 0.58 -4.40 -15.59
C PRO A 158 0.45 -4.90 -14.14
N TYR A 159 -0.47 -5.84 -13.90
CA TYR A 159 -0.64 -6.47 -12.59
C TYR A 159 0.27 -7.70 -12.35
N GLY A 160 1.06 -8.10 -13.35
CA GLY A 160 2.05 -9.18 -13.24
C GLY A 160 1.50 -10.59 -13.45
N ARG A 161 2.16 -11.58 -12.84
CA ARG A 161 1.83 -13.01 -12.95
C ARG A 161 1.58 -13.63 -11.58
#